data_AF-A0A2T5C476-F1
#
_entry.id   AF-A0A2T5C476-F1
#
_cell.length_a   1.000
_cell.length_b   1.000
_cell.length_c   1.000
_cell.angle_alpha   90.00
_cell.angle_beta   90.00
_cell.angle_gamma   90.00
#
_symmetry.space_group_name_H-M   'P 1'
#
loop_
_entity.id
_entity.type
_entity.pdbx_description
1 polymer ?
#
loop_
_entity_poly.entity_id
_entity_poly.type
_entity_poly.pdbx_seq_one_letter_code
_entity_poly.pdbx_strand_id
1 'polypeptide(L)'
;MAHCRINSEWLIRVRLILFYLIKIFASGYCKIAFRFLIFQPMTESIINYLQDELTEQLGSDFQVQRKEAVDGGCINHAYRLHTTKGVFFLKWNYSCADDLFIREAECLRELKRVAGDALLVPEVILANEADELSGFILLEYLESGTVAGQEAKLGRGLARLHRHQPSEFGFFHDNYCGATPQLNDWNESWVEFFAQNRLGFILRLIKNSRDISATDLRVFENLIDRLDLLLPHNSKASLIHGDLWSGNYLYSSRGPALIDPASYYADREMELSIMQMFGGFSSKTWAAYNEAFPLASGWEERVQIYQLYHILNHYYLFGGGYLQQAVSIARKYL
;
A
#
# COMPACT_ATOMS: atom_id res chain seq x y z
N MET A 1 -0.98 25.45 33.48
CA MET A 1 -2.36 25.86 33.12
C MET A 1 -2.26 27.08 32.21
N ALA A 2 -2.46 26.88 30.91
CA ALA A 2 -2.57 27.97 29.94
C ALA A 2 -3.66 27.57 28.93
N HIS A 3 -4.83 28.18 29.08
CA HIS A 3 -5.93 28.12 28.12
C HIS A 3 -5.56 29.02 26.92
N CYS A 4 -5.53 28.46 25.71
CA CYS A 4 -5.55 29.26 24.49
C CYS A 4 -7.01 29.37 24.01
N ARG A 5 -7.52 30.61 23.96
CA ARG A 5 -8.87 30.96 23.52
C ARG A 5 -8.92 30.92 21.99
N ILE A 6 -9.87 30.17 21.44
CA ILE A 6 -10.24 30.23 20.01
C ILE A 6 -10.89 31.59 19.75
N ASN A 7 -10.41 32.27 18.71
CA ASN A 7 -10.78 33.62 18.32
C ASN A 7 -12.24 33.68 17.82
N SER A 8 -13.10 34.44 18.49
CA SER A 8 -14.54 34.57 18.21
C SER A 8 -14.87 35.23 16.86
N GLU A 9 -13.90 35.87 16.21
CA GLU A 9 -14.08 36.49 14.88
C GLU A 9 -14.16 35.47 13.73
N TRP A 10 -13.56 34.28 13.87
CA TRP A 10 -13.59 33.25 12.84
C TRP A 10 -14.98 32.61 12.71
N LEU A 11 -15.64 32.35 13.86
CA LEU A 11 -17.02 31.86 13.91
C LEU A 11 -18.03 32.88 13.37
N ILE A 12 -17.75 34.18 13.50
CA ILE A 12 -18.59 35.25 12.94
C ILE A 12 -18.43 35.34 11.41
N ARG A 13 -17.20 35.19 10.88
CA ARG A 13 -16.95 35.13 9.43
C ARG A 13 -17.56 33.90 8.78
N VAL A 14 -17.46 32.73 9.42
CA VAL A 14 -18.11 31.49 8.93
C VAL A 14 -19.63 31.62 8.95
N ARG A 15 -20.23 32.23 9.98
CA ARG A 15 -21.67 32.50 10.03
C ARG A 15 -22.14 33.52 8.98
N LEU A 16 -21.35 34.54 8.69
CA LEU A 16 -21.67 35.54 7.65
C LEU A 16 -21.59 34.93 6.24
N ILE A 17 -20.63 34.05 5.98
CA ILE A 17 -20.52 33.29 4.73
C ILE A 17 -21.72 32.33 4.60
N LEU A 18 -22.10 31.63 5.67
CA LEU A 18 -23.29 30.78 5.70
C LEU A 18 -24.58 31.59 5.45
N PHE A 19 -24.69 32.80 6.01
CA PHE A 19 -25.85 33.68 5.82
C PHE A 19 -25.94 34.29 4.42
N TYR A 20 -24.79 34.62 3.81
CA TYR A 20 -24.75 35.11 2.42
C TYR A 20 -25.09 33.99 1.43
N LEU A 21 -24.62 32.77 1.69
CA LEU A 21 -24.99 31.58 0.92
C LEU A 21 -26.49 31.31 1.03
N ILE A 22 -27.11 31.43 2.22
CA ILE A 22 -28.56 31.24 2.39
C ILE A 22 -29.39 32.32 1.67
N LYS A 23 -28.93 33.57 1.58
CA LYS A 23 -29.65 34.64 0.84
C LYS A 23 -29.56 34.50 -0.68
N ILE A 24 -28.44 34.00 -1.21
CA ILE A 24 -28.32 33.69 -2.66
C ILE A 24 -29.25 32.53 -3.05
N PHE A 25 -29.61 31.65 -2.10
CA PHE A 25 -30.54 30.54 -2.31
C PHE A 25 -32.02 30.95 -2.50
N ALA A 26 -32.38 32.22 -2.29
CA ALA A 26 -33.77 32.71 -2.33
C ALA A 26 -34.21 33.35 -3.66
N SER A 27 -33.31 33.63 -4.61
CA SER A 27 -33.69 34.08 -5.96
C SER A 27 -33.69 32.89 -6.92
N GLY A 28 -34.87 32.32 -7.17
CA GLY A 28 -35.14 31.04 -7.85
C GLY A 28 -34.77 30.91 -9.33
N TYR A 29 -33.70 31.55 -9.81
CA TYR A 29 -33.22 31.46 -11.19
C TYR A 29 -31.69 31.29 -11.28
N CYS A 30 -31.09 30.38 -10.49
CA CYS A 30 -29.72 29.91 -10.74
C CYS A 30 -29.35 28.61 -9.99
N LYS A 31 -30.27 27.62 -9.89
CA LYS A 31 -29.98 26.33 -9.22
C LYS A 31 -29.63 25.19 -10.17
N ILE A 32 -29.88 25.34 -11.47
CA ILE A 32 -29.61 24.29 -12.46
C ILE A 32 -28.21 24.47 -13.06
N ALA A 33 -27.74 25.69 -13.28
CA ALA A 33 -26.40 25.95 -13.80
C ALA A 33 -25.28 25.70 -12.78
N PHE A 34 -25.48 26.06 -11.49
CA PHE A 34 -24.41 25.93 -10.49
C PHE A 34 -24.23 24.51 -9.93
N ARG A 35 -25.27 23.66 -10.02
CA ARG A 35 -25.17 22.24 -9.63
C ARG A 35 -24.40 21.38 -10.65
N PHE A 36 -24.32 21.85 -11.90
CA PHE A 36 -23.51 21.23 -12.95
C PHE A 36 -22.05 21.72 -12.95
N LEU A 37 -21.75 22.85 -12.32
CA LEU A 37 -20.41 23.48 -12.35
C LEU A 37 -19.51 23.16 -11.14
N ILE A 38 -20.02 22.50 -10.09
CA ILE A 38 -19.22 22.16 -8.88
C ILE A 38 -19.09 20.64 -8.63
N PHE A 39 -19.73 19.81 -9.46
CA PHE A 39 -19.56 18.36 -9.43
C PHE A 39 -19.43 17.86 -10.87
N GLN A 40 -18.31 18.16 -11.54
CA GLN A 40 -17.82 17.14 -12.44
C GLN A 40 -17.56 15.90 -11.59
N PRO A 41 -17.98 14.69 -12.01
CA PRO A 41 -17.57 13.48 -11.31
C PRO A 41 -16.05 13.56 -11.14
N MET A 42 -15.51 13.35 -9.95
CA MET A 42 -14.09 13.58 -9.66
C MET A 42 -13.16 12.78 -10.60
N THR A 43 -13.69 11.69 -11.17
CA THR A 43 -13.06 10.95 -12.24
C THR A 43 -12.92 11.74 -13.56
N GLU A 44 -13.87 12.59 -13.94
CA GLU A 44 -13.78 13.45 -15.14
C GLU A 44 -12.71 14.53 -14.99
N SER A 45 -12.53 15.13 -13.80
CA SER A 45 -11.46 16.11 -13.59
C SER A 45 -10.08 15.44 -13.73
N ILE A 46 -9.92 14.23 -13.20
CA ILE A 46 -8.71 13.42 -13.41
C ILE A 46 -8.54 13.09 -14.90
N ILE A 47 -9.58 12.65 -15.59
CA ILE A 47 -9.50 12.30 -17.03
C ILE A 47 -9.11 13.52 -17.87
N ASN A 48 -9.72 14.68 -17.63
CA ASN A 48 -9.39 15.90 -18.36
C ASN A 48 -7.92 16.28 -18.13
N TYR A 49 -7.47 16.26 -16.87
CA TYR A 49 -6.07 16.49 -16.52
C TYR A 49 -5.13 15.50 -17.23
N LEU A 50 -5.45 14.20 -17.22
CA LEU A 50 -4.66 13.18 -17.91
C LEU A 50 -4.56 13.42 -19.42
N GLN A 51 -5.67 13.83 -20.06
CA GLN A 51 -5.68 14.10 -21.50
C GLN A 51 -4.80 15.30 -21.85
N ASP A 52 -4.89 16.37 -21.07
CA ASP A 52 -4.10 17.58 -21.29
C ASP A 52 -2.61 17.30 -21.07
N GLU A 53 -2.26 16.76 -19.89
CA GLU A 53 -0.88 16.48 -19.49
C GLU A 53 -0.20 15.48 -20.45
N LEU A 54 -0.87 14.37 -20.79
CA LEU A 54 -0.26 13.36 -21.65
C LEU A 54 -0.24 13.77 -23.13
N THR A 55 -1.19 14.60 -23.59
CA THR A 55 -1.12 15.15 -24.95
C THR A 55 0.10 16.07 -25.09
N GLU A 56 0.37 16.89 -24.08
CA GLU A 56 1.54 17.76 -24.03
C GLU A 56 2.84 16.95 -23.96
N GLN A 57 2.97 16.03 -23.00
CA GLN A 57 4.17 15.23 -22.81
C GLN A 57 4.50 14.34 -24.03
N LEU A 58 3.49 13.77 -24.68
CA LEU A 58 3.67 12.88 -25.83
C LEU A 58 3.75 13.63 -27.18
N GLY A 59 3.50 14.95 -27.19
CA GLY A 59 3.41 15.75 -28.42
C GLY A 59 2.39 15.22 -29.43
N SER A 60 1.39 14.47 -28.97
CA SER A 60 0.38 13.84 -29.83
C SER A 60 -0.88 13.50 -29.04
N ASP A 61 -2.02 13.49 -29.73
CA ASP A 61 -3.35 13.41 -29.10
C ASP A 61 -3.53 12.19 -28.18
N PHE A 62 -3.84 12.45 -26.90
CA PHE A 62 -4.23 11.46 -25.89
C PHE A 62 -5.67 11.73 -25.47
N GLN A 63 -6.60 10.86 -25.88
CA GLN A 63 -8.02 10.98 -25.53
C GLN A 63 -8.53 9.69 -24.91
N VAL A 64 -9.30 9.80 -23.82
CA VAL A 64 -10.00 8.69 -23.20
C VAL A 64 -11.30 8.46 -23.97
N GLN A 65 -11.36 7.32 -24.67
CA GLN A 65 -12.51 6.94 -25.50
C GLN A 65 -13.59 6.22 -24.69
N ARG A 66 -13.17 5.44 -23.69
CA ARG A 66 -14.06 4.63 -22.86
C ARG A 66 -13.41 4.34 -21.51
N LYS A 67 -14.20 4.38 -20.43
CA LYS A 67 -13.80 3.93 -19.10
C LYS A 67 -14.69 2.79 -18.62
N GLU A 68 -14.09 1.79 -18.00
CA GLU A 68 -14.79 0.65 -17.38
C GLU A 68 -14.36 0.57 -15.91
N ALA A 69 -15.32 0.57 -14.99
CA ALA A 69 -15.00 0.35 -13.58
C ALA A 69 -14.49 -1.09 -13.43
N VAL A 70 -13.42 -1.25 -12.66
CA VAL A 70 -12.86 -2.54 -12.28
C VAL A 70 -12.74 -2.60 -10.77
N ASP A 71 -12.68 -3.80 -10.20
CA ASP A 71 -12.50 -3.95 -8.75
C ASP A 71 -11.16 -3.32 -8.33
N GLY A 72 -11.21 -2.34 -7.43
CA GLY A 72 -10.08 -1.48 -7.02
C GLY A 72 -9.60 -1.71 -5.58
N GLY A 73 -9.89 -2.88 -5.01
CA GLY A 73 -9.66 -3.17 -3.60
C GLY A 73 -10.68 -2.47 -2.67
N CYS A 74 -10.39 -2.45 -1.37
CA CYS A 74 -11.35 -1.99 -0.35
C CYS A 74 -11.46 -0.46 -0.21
N ILE A 75 -10.49 0.31 -0.73
CA ILE A 75 -10.32 1.73 -0.38
C ILE A 75 -10.28 2.63 -1.63
N ASN A 76 -9.79 2.14 -2.76
CA ASN A 76 -9.54 2.96 -3.95
C ASN A 76 -10.56 2.69 -5.06
N HIS A 77 -10.77 3.70 -5.90
CA HIS A 77 -11.53 3.55 -7.13
C HIS A 77 -10.59 3.18 -8.27
N ALA A 78 -10.97 2.17 -9.07
CA ALA A 78 -10.16 1.71 -10.19
C ALA A 78 -10.95 1.69 -11.52
N TYR A 79 -10.29 2.12 -12.59
CA TYR A 79 -10.82 2.14 -13.94
C TYR A 79 -9.83 1.55 -14.94
N ARG A 80 -10.35 0.76 -15.89
CA ARG A 80 -9.69 0.50 -17.16
C ARG A 80 -10.03 1.63 -18.13
N LEU A 81 -9.01 2.34 -18.60
CA LEU A 81 -9.16 3.43 -19.57
C LEU A 81 -8.73 2.96 -20.95
N HIS A 82 -9.63 3.01 -21.92
CA HIS A 82 -9.32 2.85 -23.34
C HIS A 82 -9.04 4.21 -23.93
N THR A 83 -7.86 4.39 -24.50
CA THR A 83 -7.39 5.68 -25.03
C THR A 83 -6.87 5.55 -26.45
N THR A 84 -6.61 6.68 -27.10
CA THR A 84 -5.93 6.74 -28.40
C THR A 84 -4.52 6.15 -28.39
N LYS A 85 -3.93 5.92 -27.20
CA LYS A 85 -2.58 5.37 -27.00
C LYS A 85 -2.55 3.94 -26.45
N GLY A 86 -3.71 3.30 -26.31
CA GLY A 86 -3.82 1.94 -25.77
C GLY A 86 -4.69 1.89 -24.53
N VAL A 87 -4.42 0.91 -23.67
CA VAL A 87 -5.22 0.66 -22.46
C VAL A 87 -4.37 0.93 -21.23
N PHE A 88 -4.94 1.68 -20.28
CA PHE A 88 -4.29 2.04 -19.02
C PHE A 88 -5.15 1.66 -17.83
N PHE A 89 -4.52 1.46 -16.68
CA PHE A 89 -5.18 1.27 -15.40
C PHE A 89 -5.07 2.56 -14.59
N LEU A 90 -6.20 3.16 -14.26
CA LEU A 90 -6.28 4.33 -13.39
C LEU A 90 -6.77 3.90 -12.01
N LYS A 91 -6.01 4.23 -10.98
CA LYS A 91 -6.43 4.13 -9.58
C LYS A 91 -6.43 5.52 -8.95
N TRP A 92 -7.46 5.85 -8.19
CA TRP A 92 -7.57 7.17 -7.55
C TRP A 92 -8.34 7.13 -6.23
N ASN A 93 -8.08 8.12 -5.39
CA ASN A 93 -8.74 8.31 -4.11
C ASN A 93 -8.62 9.77 -3.65
N TYR A 94 -9.70 10.34 -3.13
CA TYR A 94 -9.71 11.69 -2.56
C TYR A 94 -9.53 11.72 -1.04
N SER A 95 -9.86 10.64 -0.36
CA SER A 95 -9.81 10.54 1.11
C SER A 95 -8.60 9.71 1.57
N CYS A 96 -7.48 9.85 0.87
CA CYS A 96 -6.20 9.26 1.21
C CYS A 96 -5.22 10.31 1.75
N ALA A 97 -4.06 9.86 2.22
CA ALA A 97 -2.93 10.75 2.44
C ALA A 97 -2.47 11.35 1.10
N ASP A 98 -2.01 12.60 1.15
CA ASP A 98 -1.70 13.40 -0.04
C ASP A 98 -0.68 12.71 -0.95
N ASP A 99 0.32 12.04 -0.38
CA ASP A 99 1.41 11.42 -1.13
C ASP A 99 1.21 9.91 -1.41
N LEU A 100 0.06 9.32 -1.08
CA LEU A 100 -0.17 7.86 -1.16
C LEU A 100 0.25 7.27 -2.51
N PHE A 101 -0.20 7.87 -3.61
CA PHE A 101 0.07 7.37 -4.96
C PHE A 101 1.49 7.69 -5.46
N ILE A 102 2.13 8.71 -4.90
CA ILE A 102 3.55 8.99 -5.14
C ILE A 102 4.41 7.90 -4.50
N ARG A 103 4.09 7.53 -3.25
CA ARG A 103 4.79 6.46 -2.53
C ARG A 103 4.57 5.10 -3.18
N GLU A 104 3.38 4.82 -3.68
CA GLU A 104 3.12 3.59 -4.46
C GLU A 104 3.91 3.57 -5.78
N ALA A 105 3.96 4.68 -6.50
CA ALA A 105 4.76 4.81 -7.72
C ALA A 105 6.25 4.55 -7.46
N GLU A 106 6.80 5.02 -6.34
CA GLU A 106 8.17 4.73 -5.92
C GLU A 106 8.39 3.24 -5.67
N CYS A 107 7.45 2.58 -4.99
CA CYS A 107 7.49 1.14 -4.73
C CYS A 107 7.46 0.33 -6.04
N LEU A 108 6.57 0.68 -6.98
CA LEU A 108 6.45 0.03 -8.28
C LEU A 108 7.71 0.21 -9.13
N ARG A 109 8.27 1.43 -9.18
CA ARG A 109 9.50 1.71 -9.94
C ARG A 109 10.67 0.91 -9.39
N GLU A 110 10.80 0.83 -8.07
CA GLU A 110 11.90 0.09 -7.44
C GLU A 110 11.75 -1.43 -7.62
N LEU A 111 10.55 -1.97 -7.44
CA LEU A 111 10.27 -3.37 -7.76
C LEU A 111 10.58 -3.68 -9.23
N LYS A 112 10.16 -2.82 -10.15
CA LYS A 112 10.43 -3.00 -11.58
C LYS A 112 11.93 -3.01 -11.88
N ARG A 113 12.67 -2.08 -11.30
CA ARG A 113 14.14 -1.96 -11.45
C ARG A 113 14.84 -3.25 -11.02
N VAL A 114 14.43 -3.83 -9.89
CA VAL A 114 15.11 -5.00 -9.30
C VAL A 114 14.60 -6.32 -9.88
N ALA A 115 13.30 -6.46 -10.10
CA ALA A 115 12.70 -7.66 -10.68
C ALA A 115 13.22 -7.91 -12.11
N GLY A 116 13.43 -6.84 -12.89
CA GLY A 116 13.85 -6.94 -14.29
C GLY A 116 12.85 -7.77 -15.10
N ASP A 117 13.32 -8.84 -15.72
CA ASP A 117 12.51 -9.79 -16.49
C ASP A 117 11.97 -10.96 -15.65
N ALA A 118 12.28 -11.02 -14.35
CA ALA A 118 11.90 -12.14 -13.48
C ALA A 118 10.41 -12.13 -13.11
N LEU A 119 9.86 -10.94 -12.89
CA LEU A 119 8.45 -10.67 -12.58
C LEU A 119 8.03 -9.41 -13.31
N LEU A 120 6.76 -9.35 -13.70
CA LEU A 120 6.20 -8.13 -14.27
C LEU A 120 5.81 -7.18 -13.14
N VAL A 121 6.05 -5.90 -13.37
CA VAL A 121 5.57 -4.80 -12.53
C VAL A 121 5.07 -3.74 -13.51
N PRO A 122 3.82 -3.25 -13.38
CA PRO A 122 3.25 -2.32 -14.33
C PRO A 122 4.10 -1.04 -14.42
N GLU A 123 4.28 -0.52 -15.63
CA GLU A 123 4.90 0.80 -15.80
C GLU A 123 4.07 1.89 -15.11
N VAL A 124 4.75 2.81 -14.43
CA VAL A 124 4.12 3.99 -13.85
C VAL A 124 4.15 5.09 -14.91
N ILE A 125 2.98 5.41 -15.45
CA ILE A 125 2.84 6.45 -16.48
C ILE A 125 2.82 7.83 -15.83
N LEU A 126 1.97 7.99 -14.80
CA LEU A 126 1.82 9.23 -14.06
C LEU A 126 1.33 8.93 -12.64
N ALA A 127 1.73 9.74 -11.67
CA ALA A 127 1.18 9.73 -10.32
C ALA A 127 1.02 11.17 -9.84
N ASN A 128 -0.03 11.44 -9.08
CA ASN A 128 -0.38 12.76 -8.57
C ASN A 128 -0.68 12.70 -7.07
N GLU A 129 -0.28 13.75 -6.36
CA GLU A 129 -0.67 13.95 -4.96
C GLU A 129 -2.16 14.27 -4.84
N ALA A 130 -2.75 14.10 -3.66
CA ALA A 130 -4.09 14.59 -3.38
C ALA A 130 -4.02 16.04 -2.88
N ASP A 131 -4.24 16.99 -3.78
CA ASP A 131 -4.18 18.43 -3.51
C ASP A 131 -5.44 19.16 -4.04
N GLU A 132 -5.32 19.95 -5.12
CA GLU A 132 -6.43 20.49 -5.89
C GLU A 132 -7.17 19.40 -6.67
N LEU A 133 -6.46 18.32 -7.05
CA LEU A 133 -7.02 17.11 -7.63
C LEU A 133 -6.99 15.96 -6.63
N SER A 134 -7.82 14.95 -6.85
CA SER A 134 -7.70 13.72 -6.06
C SER A 134 -6.39 13.03 -6.38
N GLY A 135 -5.76 12.42 -5.38
CA GLY A 135 -4.59 11.59 -5.60
C GLY A 135 -4.93 10.47 -6.59
N PHE A 136 -4.01 10.21 -7.52
CA PHE A 136 -4.17 9.12 -8.47
C PHE A 136 -2.84 8.54 -8.95
N ILE A 137 -2.91 7.35 -9.52
CA ILE A 137 -1.83 6.73 -10.28
C ILE A 137 -2.39 6.14 -11.58
N LEU A 138 -1.73 6.45 -12.69
CA LEU A 138 -1.98 5.88 -14.01
C LEU A 138 -0.86 4.89 -14.33
N LEU A 139 -1.26 3.64 -14.59
CA LEU A 139 -0.37 2.51 -14.79
C LEU A 139 -0.59 1.87 -16.17
N GLU A 140 0.42 1.14 -16.63
CA GLU A 140 0.28 0.13 -17.68
C GLU A 140 -0.85 -0.85 -17.31
N TYR A 141 -1.79 -1.06 -18.24
CA TYR A 141 -2.81 -2.10 -18.05
C TYR A 141 -2.24 -3.49 -18.36
N LEU A 142 -2.30 -4.39 -17.38
CA LEU A 142 -1.86 -5.77 -17.55
C LEU A 142 -3.03 -6.67 -17.95
N GLU A 143 -3.03 -7.10 -19.22
CA GLU A 143 -4.04 -8.04 -19.72
C GLU A 143 -3.99 -9.36 -18.97
N SER A 144 -5.15 -9.81 -18.48
CA SER A 144 -5.27 -11.08 -17.76
C SER A 144 -4.81 -12.26 -18.62
N GLY A 145 -4.13 -13.21 -18.00
CA GLY A 145 -3.63 -14.43 -18.62
C GLY A 145 -4.00 -15.68 -17.86
N THR A 146 -3.45 -16.81 -18.30
CA THR A 146 -3.73 -18.12 -17.69
C THR A 146 -2.74 -18.43 -16.57
N VAL A 147 -3.24 -19.02 -15.48
CA VAL A 147 -2.42 -19.50 -14.35
C VAL A 147 -1.52 -20.68 -14.74
N ALA A 148 -2.01 -21.55 -15.63
CA ALA A 148 -1.39 -22.84 -15.94
C ALA A 148 0.08 -22.69 -16.37
N GLY A 149 0.99 -23.32 -15.62
CA GLY A 149 2.43 -23.32 -15.90
C GLY A 149 3.21 -22.09 -15.40
N GLN A 150 2.55 -21.11 -14.78
CA GLN A 150 3.19 -19.85 -14.34
C GLN A 150 3.55 -19.83 -12.85
N GLU A 151 2.98 -20.73 -12.05
CA GLU A 151 3.17 -20.80 -10.58
C GLU A 151 4.65 -20.88 -10.18
N ALA A 152 5.41 -21.78 -10.82
CA ALA A 152 6.85 -21.92 -10.56
C ALA A 152 7.65 -20.70 -11.03
N LYS A 153 7.15 -19.93 -12.01
CA LYS A 153 7.79 -18.67 -12.42
C LYS A 153 7.61 -17.59 -11.36
N LEU A 154 6.44 -17.52 -10.72
CA LEU A 154 6.22 -16.60 -9.59
C LEU A 154 7.22 -16.91 -8.46
N GLY A 155 7.35 -18.19 -8.07
CA GLY A 155 8.28 -18.59 -7.01
C GLY A 155 9.74 -18.26 -7.32
N ARG A 156 10.22 -18.61 -8.52
CA ARG A 156 11.59 -18.25 -8.97
C ARG A 156 11.79 -16.75 -9.14
N GLY A 157 10.78 -16.03 -9.59
CA GLY A 157 10.81 -14.59 -9.75
C GLY A 157 10.97 -13.87 -8.41
N LEU A 158 10.20 -14.28 -7.40
CA LEU A 158 10.32 -13.77 -6.03
C LEU A 158 11.69 -14.09 -5.43
N ALA A 159 12.20 -15.30 -5.63
CA ALA A 159 13.54 -15.67 -5.18
C ALA A 159 14.62 -14.79 -5.84
N ARG A 160 14.48 -14.44 -7.12
CA ARG A 160 15.40 -13.53 -7.81
C ARG A 160 15.29 -12.10 -7.31
N LEU A 161 14.07 -11.60 -7.09
CA LEU A 161 13.83 -10.30 -6.49
C LEU A 161 14.51 -10.19 -5.11
N HIS A 162 14.27 -11.16 -4.23
CA HIS A 162 14.82 -11.17 -2.87
C HIS A 162 16.35 -11.37 -2.81
N ARG A 163 16.98 -11.83 -3.89
CA ARG A 163 18.44 -11.93 -3.99
C ARG A 163 19.13 -10.59 -4.23
N HIS A 164 18.38 -9.51 -4.48
CA HIS A 164 18.92 -8.16 -4.42
C HIS A 164 19.05 -7.72 -2.96
N GLN A 165 20.29 -7.70 -2.47
CA GLN A 165 20.59 -7.53 -1.05
C GLN A 165 21.46 -6.30 -0.80
N PRO A 166 20.88 -5.11 -0.58
CA PRO A 166 21.65 -3.95 -0.14
C PRO A 166 22.14 -4.15 1.31
N SER A 167 22.91 -3.18 1.81
CA SER A 167 23.51 -3.21 3.14
C SER A 167 22.52 -2.95 4.28
N GLU A 168 21.44 -2.22 4.02
CA GLU A 168 20.55 -1.67 5.05
C GLU A 168 19.08 -2.02 4.81
N PHE A 169 18.32 -2.05 5.89
CA PHE A 169 16.87 -2.22 5.92
C PHE A 169 16.21 -0.84 5.93
N GLY A 170 15.02 -0.73 5.33
CA GLY A 170 14.32 0.54 5.17
C GLY A 170 13.92 0.83 3.73
N PHE A 171 13.62 2.08 3.42
CA PHE A 171 13.24 2.50 2.08
C PHE A 171 13.54 3.98 1.87
N PHE A 172 13.35 4.47 0.64
CA PHE A 172 13.66 5.85 0.28
C PHE A 172 12.82 6.86 1.06
N HIS A 173 11.55 6.54 1.28
CA HIS A 173 10.59 7.34 2.05
C HIS A 173 9.67 6.42 2.84
N ASP A 174 9.10 6.98 3.91
CA ASP A 174 7.93 6.41 4.56
C ASP A 174 6.82 6.20 3.52
N ASN A 175 6.12 5.08 3.63
CA ASN A 175 5.05 4.73 2.70
C ASN A 175 3.87 4.13 3.47
N TYR A 176 3.05 3.31 2.80
CA TYR A 176 1.80 2.84 3.35
C TYR A 176 1.58 1.35 3.07
N CYS A 177 1.07 0.63 4.08
CA CYS A 177 0.52 -0.72 3.92
C CYS A 177 -1.00 -0.65 4.14
N GLY A 178 -1.74 -0.57 3.04
CA GLY A 178 -3.13 -0.11 3.06
C GLY A 178 -3.20 1.39 3.38
N ALA A 179 -4.01 1.78 4.36
CA ALA A 179 -4.06 3.17 4.86
C ALA A 179 -3.11 3.43 6.04
N THR A 180 -2.30 2.44 6.43
CA THR A 180 -1.44 2.52 7.60
C THR A 180 -0.07 3.07 7.19
N PRO A 181 0.41 4.18 7.80
CA PRO A 181 1.76 4.67 7.56
C PRO A 181 2.81 3.63 7.95
N GLN A 182 3.93 3.61 7.24
CA GLN A 182 5.09 2.76 7.50
C GLN A 182 6.35 3.61 7.58
N LEU A 183 7.02 3.53 8.73
CA LEU A 183 8.31 4.20 8.92
C LEU A 183 9.42 3.40 8.24
N ASN A 184 10.25 4.05 7.44
CA ASN A 184 11.24 3.41 6.57
C ASN A 184 12.65 3.97 6.73
N ASP A 185 12.91 4.74 7.78
CA ASP A 185 14.26 5.16 8.16
C ASP A 185 15.25 3.99 8.08
N TRP A 186 16.40 4.25 7.46
CA TRP A 186 17.44 3.23 7.24
C TRP A 186 18.01 2.71 8.56
N ASN A 187 18.24 1.40 8.62
CA ASN A 187 18.85 0.73 9.76
C ASN A 187 19.68 -0.48 9.31
N GLU A 188 20.84 -0.70 9.92
CA GLU A 188 21.72 -1.84 9.62
C GLU A 188 21.26 -3.16 10.29
N SER A 189 20.46 -3.06 11.34
CA SER A 189 19.91 -4.17 12.13
C SER A 189 18.45 -4.45 11.79
N TRP A 190 18.19 -5.63 11.23
CA TRP A 190 16.83 -6.09 10.97
C TRP A 190 15.99 -6.17 12.24
N VAL A 191 16.59 -6.69 13.32
CA VAL A 191 15.90 -6.88 14.61
C VAL A 191 15.44 -5.54 15.16
N GLU A 192 16.32 -4.52 15.12
CA GLU A 192 15.98 -3.18 15.58
C GLU A 192 14.92 -2.53 14.69
N PHE A 193 15.08 -2.61 13.36
CA PHE A 193 14.11 -2.09 12.40
C PHE A 193 12.72 -2.71 12.60
N PHE A 194 12.64 -4.03 12.71
CA PHE A 194 11.37 -4.73 12.91
C PHE A 194 10.75 -4.42 14.27
N ALA A 195 11.56 -4.31 15.33
CA ALA A 195 11.11 -3.94 16.67
C ALA A 195 10.52 -2.52 16.70
N GLN A 196 11.23 -1.53 16.16
CA GLN A 196 10.89 -0.11 16.30
C GLN A 196 9.91 0.37 15.22
N ASN A 197 10.23 0.11 13.95
CA ASN A 197 9.55 0.68 12.79
C ASN A 197 8.38 -0.18 12.29
N ARG A 198 8.30 -1.44 12.72
CA ARG A 198 7.15 -2.32 12.45
C ARG A 198 6.32 -2.52 13.72
N LEU A 199 6.67 -3.48 14.59
CA LEU A 199 5.83 -3.86 15.73
C LEU A 199 5.59 -2.70 16.70
N GLY A 200 6.65 -2.01 17.12
CA GLY A 200 6.55 -0.87 18.04
C GLY A 200 5.69 0.25 17.48
N PHE A 201 5.86 0.60 16.21
CA PHE A 201 5.07 1.65 15.58
C PHE A 201 3.59 1.29 15.44
N ILE A 202 3.25 0.08 14.95
CA ILE A 202 1.84 -0.31 14.80
C ILE A 202 1.13 -0.40 16.16
N LEU A 203 1.82 -0.82 17.22
CA LEU A 203 1.28 -0.82 18.58
C LEU A 203 1.03 0.59 19.12
N ARG A 204 1.91 1.57 18.82
CA ARG A 204 1.67 2.98 19.14
C ARG A 204 0.43 3.51 18.43
N LEU A 205 0.26 3.19 17.15
CA LEU A 205 -0.93 3.56 16.38
C LEU A 205 -2.20 2.95 16.99
N ILE A 206 -2.18 1.63 17.25
CA ILE A 206 -3.30 0.91 17.90
C ILE A 206 -3.65 1.53 19.24
N LYS A 207 -2.67 1.80 20.11
CA LYS A 207 -2.89 2.41 21.43
C LYS A 207 -3.60 3.76 21.35
N ASN A 208 -3.39 4.51 20.26
CA ASN A 208 -3.96 5.83 20.06
C ASN A 208 -5.33 5.81 19.37
N SER A 209 -5.69 4.75 18.64
CA SER A 209 -6.89 4.70 17.80
C SER A 209 -7.86 3.57 18.12
N ARG A 210 -7.47 2.58 18.94
CA ARG A 210 -8.25 1.37 19.23
C ARG A 210 -8.08 0.87 20.67
N ASP A 211 -9.00 0.01 21.07
CA ASP A 211 -9.02 -0.60 22.40
C ASP A 211 -8.01 -1.76 22.53
N ILE A 212 -6.98 -1.58 23.33
CA ILE A 212 -6.06 -2.65 23.73
C ILE A 212 -5.87 -2.61 25.25
N SER A 213 -5.98 -3.77 25.90
CA SER A 213 -5.78 -3.85 27.35
C SER A 213 -4.30 -3.66 27.70
N ALA A 214 -4.01 -3.12 28.89
CA ALA A 214 -2.63 -2.99 29.38
C ALA A 214 -1.93 -4.36 29.47
N THR A 215 -2.68 -5.42 29.76
CA THR A 215 -2.18 -6.80 29.81
C THR A 215 -1.76 -7.30 28.43
N ASP A 216 -2.58 -7.06 27.41
CA ASP A 216 -2.26 -7.49 26.04
C ASP A 216 -1.13 -6.65 25.44
N LEU A 217 -1.10 -5.34 25.72
CA LEU A 217 0.02 -4.49 25.32
C LEU A 217 1.35 -4.98 25.94
N ARG A 218 1.35 -5.37 27.22
CA ARG A 218 2.52 -5.92 27.90
C ARG A 218 3.04 -7.20 27.24
N VAL A 219 2.17 -8.03 26.68
CA VAL A 219 2.58 -9.24 25.93
C VAL A 219 3.46 -8.85 24.75
N PHE A 220 3.07 -7.82 23.98
CA PHE A 220 3.85 -7.38 22.84
C PHE A 220 5.12 -6.64 23.24
N GLU A 221 5.09 -5.83 24.31
CA GLU A 221 6.30 -5.18 24.86
C GLU A 221 7.34 -6.23 25.27
N ASN A 222 6.93 -7.26 26.03
CA ASN A 222 7.82 -8.35 26.43
C ASN A 222 8.34 -9.16 25.22
N LEU A 223 7.55 -9.28 24.14
CA LEU A 223 7.98 -9.95 22.92
C LEU A 223 9.04 -9.12 22.21
N ILE A 224 8.83 -7.82 22.08
CA ILE A 224 9.77 -6.88 21.45
C ILE A 224 11.13 -6.95 22.16
N ASP A 225 11.14 -6.96 23.50
CA ASP A 225 12.35 -7.10 24.32
C ASP A 225 13.10 -8.43 24.08
N ARG A 226 12.43 -9.44 23.51
CA ARG A 226 13.01 -10.77 23.23
C ARG A 226 13.36 -11.01 21.76
N LEU A 227 13.05 -10.08 20.85
CA LEU A 227 13.28 -10.29 19.42
C LEU A 227 14.76 -10.61 19.10
N ASP A 228 15.68 -10.04 19.87
CA ASP A 228 17.13 -10.28 19.76
C ASP A 228 17.53 -11.74 20.02
N LEU A 229 16.71 -12.49 20.79
CA LEU A 229 16.90 -13.91 21.05
C LEU A 229 16.17 -14.81 20.05
N LEU A 230 15.17 -14.27 19.35
CA LEU A 230 14.24 -15.02 18.50
C LEU A 230 14.55 -14.88 17.00
N LEU A 231 15.18 -13.78 16.61
CA LEU A 231 15.47 -13.45 15.23
C LEU A 231 16.98 -13.46 14.96
N PRO A 232 17.40 -13.81 13.73
CA PRO A 232 18.81 -13.88 13.39
C PRO A 232 19.41 -12.48 13.21
N HIS A 233 20.57 -12.23 13.80
CA HIS A 233 21.31 -10.97 13.61
C HIS A 233 22.00 -10.86 12.25
N ASN A 234 22.12 -11.98 11.53
CA ASN A 234 22.78 -12.02 10.22
C ASN A 234 21.79 -11.94 9.05
N SER A 235 20.53 -11.53 9.29
CA SER A 235 19.55 -11.23 8.25
C SER A 235 20.16 -10.31 7.20
N LYS A 236 19.75 -10.53 5.95
CA LYS A 236 20.15 -9.71 4.81
C LYS A 236 18.93 -8.98 4.28
N ALA A 237 19.09 -7.68 4.07
CA ALA A 237 18.09 -6.88 3.40
C ALA A 237 17.77 -7.49 2.04
N SER A 238 16.50 -7.52 1.70
CA SER A 238 15.95 -8.02 0.44
C SER A 238 14.84 -7.07 0.06
N LEU A 239 14.77 -6.64 -1.20
CA LEU A 239 13.60 -5.87 -1.63
C LEU A 239 12.38 -6.79 -1.56
N ILE A 240 11.39 -6.43 -0.77
CA ILE A 240 10.12 -7.13 -0.68
C ILE A 240 9.00 -6.29 -1.31
N HIS A 241 7.93 -6.95 -1.74
CA HIS A 241 6.68 -6.31 -2.14
C HIS A 241 5.96 -5.68 -0.92
N GLY A 242 6.05 -6.30 0.24
CA GLY A 242 5.61 -5.77 1.53
C GLY A 242 4.12 -5.90 1.84
N ASP A 243 3.30 -6.24 0.84
CA ASP A 243 1.89 -6.59 1.00
C ASP A 243 1.47 -7.74 0.04
N LEU A 244 2.28 -8.80 -0.12
CA LEU A 244 2.01 -9.84 -1.13
C LEU A 244 1.04 -10.93 -0.64
N TRP A 245 -0.25 -10.69 -0.80
CA TRP A 245 -1.31 -11.69 -0.67
C TRP A 245 -1.98 -11.98 -2.02
N SER A 246 -2.93 -12.90 -2.07
CA SER A 246 -3.57 -13.35 -3.33
C SER A 246 -4.29 -12.26 -4.13
N GLY A 247 -4.55 -11.10 -3.53
CA GLY A 247 -5.10 -9.93 -4.22
C GLY A 247 -4.05 -9.06 -4.93
N ASN A 248 -2.78 -9.14 -4.51
CA ASN A 248 -1.72 -8.22 -4.93
C ASN A 248 -0.73 -8.84 -5.92
N TYR A 249 -1.13 -9.94 -6.56
CA TYR A 249 -0.45 -10.45 -7.74
C TYR A 249 -1.48 -11.00 -8.73
N LEU A 250 -1.13 -10.98 -10.01
CA LEU A 250 -1.96 -11.56 -11.07
C LEU A 250 -1.11 -12.33 -12.07
N TYR A 251 -1.74 -13.24 -12.80
CA TYR A 251 -1.13 -13.86 -13.97
C TYR A 251 -1.59 -13.09 -15.19
N SER A 252 -0.69 -12.31 -15.78
CA SER A 252 -0.94 -11.63 -17.05
C SER A 252 -0.66 -12.58 -18.22
N SER A 253 -1.06 -12.17 -19.42
CA SER A 253 -0.71 -12.87 -20.67
C SER A 253 0.81 -13.02 -20.89
N ARG A 254 1.62 -12.18 -20.24
CA ARG A 254 3.09 -12.18 -20.34
C ARG A 254 3.78 -12.93 -19.18
N GLY A 255 3.10 -13.16 -18.06
CA GLY A 255 3.74 -13.71 -16.86
C GLY A 255 3.07 -13.27 -15.55
N PRO A 256 3.54 -13.82 -14.42
CA PRO A 256 3.15 -13.32 -13.10
C PRO A 256 3.57 -11.86 -12.94
N ALA A 257 2.68 -11.05 -12.39
CA ALA A 257 2.87 -9.65 -12.15
C ALA A 257 2.55 -9.29 -10.69
N LEU A 258 3.31 -8.38 -10.12
CA LEU A 258 3.09 -7.80 -8.80
C LEU A 258 2.40 -6.45 -8.94
N ILE A 259 1.42 -6.17 -8.08
CA ILE A 259 0.62 -4.94 -8.08
C ILE A 259 0.32 -4.51 -6.64
N ASP A 260 0.03 -3.23 -6.44
CA ASP A 260 -0.31 -2.64 -5.13
C ASP A 260 0.75 -2.90 -4.02
N PRO A 261 2.03 -2.52 -4.24
CA PRO A 261 3.09 -2.77 -3.28
C PRO A 261 3.12 -1.81 -2.08
N ALA A 262 3.69 -2.31 -1.00
CA ALA A 262 4.09 -1.59 0.20
C ALA A 262 5.59 -1.82 0.46
N SER A 263 6.40 -1.59 -0.58
CA SER A 263 7.78 -2.10 -0.67
C SER A 263 8.72 -1.47 0.33
N TYR A 264 9.67 -2.27 0.81
CA TYR A 264 10.86 -1.83 1.54
C TYR A 264 11.92 -2.93 1.52
N TYR A 265 13.11 -2.61 1.97
CA TYR A 265 14.19 -3.56 2.19
C TYR A 265 14.04 -4.21 3.57
N ALA A 266 13.82 -5.52 3.58
CA ALA A 266 13.45 -6.30 4.76
C ALA A 266 14.23 -7.62 4.83
N ASP A 267 14.13 -8.35 5.94
CA ASP A 267 14.35 -9.79 5.86
C ASP A 267 13.28 -10.40 4.92
N ARG A 268 13.71 -11.16 3.92
CA ARG A 268 12.80 -11.82 2.96
C ARG A 268 11.74 -12.70 3.60
N GLU A 269 11.99 -13.24 4.80
CA GLU A 269 11.00 -14.03 5.54
C GLU A 269 9.79 -13.19 5.97
N MET A 270 9.93 -11.87 6.01
CA MET A 270 8.82 -10.92 6.20
C MET A 270 7.78 -11.03 5.07
N GLU A 271 8.20 -11.11 3.80
CA GLU A 271 7.28 -11.31 2.66
C GLU A 271 6.59 -12.67 2.73
N LEU A 272 7.37 -13.71 3.01
CA LEU A 272 6.84 -15.07 3.11
C LEU A 272 5.79 -15.17 4.23
N SER A 273 5.91 -14.32 5.25
CA SER A 273 4.98 -14.28 6.36
C SER A 273 3.56 -13.87 5.94
N ILE A 274 3.43 -12.81 5.13
CA ILE A 274 2.13 -12.38 4.61
C ILE A 274 1.60 -13.34 3.56
N MET A 275 2.48 -13.88 2.71
CA MET A 275 2.10 -14.91 1.73
C MET A 275 1.49 -16.14 2.40
N GLN A 276 2.05 -16.57 3.54
CA GLN A 276 1.51 -17.70 4.30
C GLN A 276 0.22 -17.34 5.05
N MET A 277 0.13 -16.12 5.59
CA MET A 277 -1.02 -15.68 6.40
C MET A 277 -2.33 -15.68 5.61
N PHE A 278 -2.33 -15.12 4.40
CA PHE A 278 -3.53 -15.03 3.55
C PHE A 278 -3.66 -16.18 2.55
N GLY A 279 -2.58 -16.93 2.32
CA GLY A 279 -2.57 -18.03 1.38
C GLY A 279 -2.72 -17.58 -0.08
N GLY A 280 -3.22 -18.49 -0.91
CA GLY A 280 -3.35 -18.26 -2.35
C GLY A 280 -2.06 -18.45 -3.15
N PHE A 281 -1.03 -19.04 -2.56
CA PHE A 281 0.19 -19.47 -3.27
C PHE A 281 0.25 -21.00 -3.30
N SER A 282 0.46 -21.58 -4.47
CA SER A 282 0.48 -23.04 -4.61
C SER A 282 1.77 -23.66 -4.08
N SER A 283 1.71 -24.97 -3.80
CA SER A 283 2.90 -25.74 -3.42
C SER A 283 4.04 -25.65 -4.44
N LYS A 284 3.72 -25.47 -5.73
CA LYS A 284 4.72 -25.25 -6.79
C LYS A 284 5.40 -23.90 -6.66
N THR A 285 4.68 -22.84 -6.30
CA THR A 285 5.29 -21.52 -6.02
C THR A 285 6.28 -21.62 -4.87
N TRP A 286 5.86 -22.22 -3.75
CA TRP A 286 6.72 -22.41 -2.58
C TRP A 286 7.93 -23.30 -2.88
N ALA A 287 7.74 -24.43 -3.56
CA ALA A 287 8.82 -25.33 -3.93
C ALA A 287 9.84 -24.63 -4.85
N ALA A 288 9.37 -23.91 -5.87
CA ALA A 288 10.23 -23.20 -6.80
C ALA A 288 10.99 -22.03 -6.16
N TYR A 289 10.38 -21.33 -5.19
CA TYR A 289 11.07 -20.32 -4.39
C TYR A 289 12.19 -20.98 -3.57
N ASN A 290 11.87 -22.03 -2.81
CA ASN A 290 12.82 -22.68 -1.91
C ASN A 290 13.96 -23.39 -2.66
N GLU A 291 13.70 -23.91 -3.87
CA GLU A 291 14.73 -24.43 -4.77
C GLU A 291 15.71 -23.31 -5.19
N ALA A 292 15.18 -22.16 -5.60
CA ALA A 292 15.98 -21.06 -6.13
C ALA A 292 16.66 -20.20 -5.04
N PHE A 293 16.07 -20.08 -3.86
CA PHE A 293 16.65 -19.37 -2.71
C PHE A 293 16.23 -20.06 -1.40
N PRO A 294 16.98 -21.11 -0.99
CA PRO A 294 16.61 -21.95 0.15
C PRO A 294 16.42 -21.18 1.45
N LEU A 295 15.37 -21.53 2.18
CA LEU A 295 15.07 -21.01 3.51
C LEU A 295 16.00 -21.60 4.56
N ALA A 296 16.41 -20.77 5.52
CA ALA A 296 17.23 -21.22 6.63
C ALA A 296 16.38 -22.04 7.61
N SER A 297 17.01 -23.00 8.30
CA SER A 297 16.33 -23.80 9.33
C SER A 297 15.59 -22.91 10.34
N GLY A 298 14.38 -23.32 10.73
CA GLY A 298 13.54 -22.59 11.69
C GLY A 298 12.81 -21.38 11.11
N TRP A 299 12.79 -21.19 9.78
CA TRP A 299 12.05 -20.09 9.16
C TRP A 299 10.55 -20.17 9.43
N GLU A 300 9.99 -21.37 9.60
CA GLU A 300 8.57 -21.58 9.90
C GLU A 300 8.17 -20.97 11.25
N GLU A 301 9.09 -20.95 12.22
CA GLU A 301 8.88 -20.32 13.52
C GLU A 301 9.04 -18.81 13.44
N ARG A 302 10.03 -18.31 12.69
CA ARG A 302 10.28 -16.87 12.52
C ARG A 302 9.18 -16.17 11.73
N VAL A 303 8.64 -16.84 10.72
CA VAL A 303 7.52 -16.32 9.93
C VAL A 303 6.30 -16.00 10.79
N GLN A 304 5.98 -16.81 11.80
CA GLN A 304 4.87 -16.51 12.72
C GLN A 304 5.11 -15.23 13.54
N ILE A 305 6.37 -14.89 13.86
CA ILE A 305 6.72 -13.62 14.51
C ILE A 305 6.50 -12.47 13.52
N TYR A 306 6.94 -12.61 12.27
CA TYR A 306 6.74 -11.60 11.22
C TYR A 306 5.26 -11.36 10.88
N GLN A 307 4.42 -12.41 10.91
CA GLN A 307 2.98 -12.31 10.72
C GLN A 307 2.30 -11.34 11.70
N LEU A 308 2.85 -11.18 12.91
CA LEU A 308 2.27 -10.27 13.91
C LEU A 308 2.12 -8.86 13.38
N TYR A 309 3.05 -8.37 12.56
CA TYR A 309 2.93 -7.05 11.96
C TYR A 309 1.67 -6.93 11.10
N HIS A 310 1.42 -7.88 10.19
CA HIS A 310 0.25 -7.84 9.31
C HIS A 310 -1.06 -8.08 10.04
N ILE A 311 -1.07 -8.95 11.06
CA ILE A 311 -2.24 -9.18 11.91
C ILE A 311 -2.57 -7.92 12.72
N LEU A 312 -1.57 -7.27 13.32
CA LEU A 312 -1.76 -6.01 14.03
C LEU A 312 -2.17 -4.88 13.08
N ASN A 313 -1.63 -4.85 11.86
CA ASN A 313 -2.07 -3.92 10.82
C ASN A 313 -3.57 -4.12 10.50
N HIS A 314 -4.01 -5.38 10.33
CA HIS A 314 -5.41 -5.70 10.12
C HIS A 314 -6.28 -5.34 11.32
N TYR A 315 -5.79 -5.52 12.54
CA TYR A 315 -6.48 -5.02 13.73
C TYR A 315 -6.60 -3.50 13.72
N TYR A 316 -5.53 -2.78 13.37
CA TYR A 316 -5.53 -1.32 13.25
C TYR A 316 -6.51 -0.82 12.17
N LEU A 317 -6.61 -1.49 11.03
CA LEU A 317 -7.51 -1.09 9.94
C LEU A 317 -8.97 -1.52 10.18
N PHE A 318 -9.19 -2.74 10.68
CA PHE A 318 -10.52 -3.38 10.67
C PHE A 318 -11.05 -3.78 12.06
N GLY A 319 -10.20 -3.83 13.09
CA GLY A 319 -10.58 -4.24 14.44
C GLY A 319 -10.93 -5.73 14.54
N GLY A 320 -11.83 -6.09 15.47
CA GLY A 320 -12.32 -7.46 15.58
C GLY A 320 -11.30 -8.47 16.10
N GLY A 321 -11.41 -9.72 15.66
CA GLY A 321 -10.68 -10.88 16.20
C GLY A 321 -9.16 -10.91 15.96
N TYR A 322 -8.64 -9.98 15.15
CA TYR A 322 -7.20 -9.91 14.84
C TYR A 322 -6.35 -9.64 16.09
N LEU A 323 -6.85 -8.88 17.08
CA LEU A 323 -6.11 -8.65 18.32
C LEU A 323 -5.89 -9.96 19.09
N GLN A 324 -6.94 -10.75 19.28
CA GLN A 324 -6.85 -12.03 20.01
C GLN A 324 -5.94 -13.02 19.27
N GLN A 325 -5.98 -13.01 17.94
CA GLN A 325 -5.05 -13.78 17.12
C GLN A 325 -3.59 -13.36 17.35
N ALA A 326 -3.29 -12.06 17.28
CA ALA A 326 -1.95 -11.52 17.50
C ALA A 326 -1.44 -11.84 18.92
N VAL A 327 -2.28 -11.65 19.95
CA VAL A 327 -1.93 -11.97 21.34
C VAL A 327 -1.62 -13.46 21.52
N SER A 328 -2.44 -14.33 20.90
CA SER A 328 -2.23 -15.79 20.96
C SER A 328 -0.89 -16.21 20.35
N ILE A 329 -0.51 -15.62 19.21
CA ILE A 329 0.79 -15.87 18.58
C ILE A 329 1.91 -15.33 19.45
N ALA A 330 1.83 -14.07 19.91
CA ALA A 330 2.88 -13.43 20.70
C ALA A 330 3.18 -14.21 22.00
N ARG A 331 2.16 -14.75 22.67
CA ARG A 331 2.33 -15.55 23.90
C ARG A 331 3.11 -16.85 23.71
N LYS A 332 3.22 -17.39 22.49
CA LYS A 332 4.04 -18.60 22.24
C LYS A 332 5.54 -18.34 22.36
N TYR A 333 5.94 -17.07 22.30
CA TYR A 333 7.34 -16.63 22.27
C TYR A 333 7.76 -15.91 23.55
N LEU A 334 6.88 -15.88 24.56
CA LEU A 334 7.15 -15.47 25.94
C LEU A 334 7.33 -16.71 26.80
#